data_AF-A0A1X2HAV0-F1
#
_entry.id   AF-A0A1X2HAV0-F1
#
_cell.length_a   1.000
_cell.length_b   1.000
_cell.length_c   1.000
_cell.angle_alpha   90.00
_cell.angle_beta   90.00
_cell.angle_gamma   90.00
#
_symmetry.space_group_name_H-M   'P 1'
#
loop_
_entity.id
_entity.type
_entity.pdbx_description
1 polymer ?
#
loop_
_entity_poly.entity_id
_entity_poly.type
_entity_poly.pdbx_seq_one_letter_code
_entity_poly.pdbx_strand_id
1 'polypeptide(L)'
;MSYFWITGRDKRTTFMIKNIPNKYTYTMLKESIDATHAKTYDFLYLRMDYENKCNHGYAFINFIDYRSVISFAHARVGHRWNRFNSDKRCELAYATCQGRENLIAKFRNSTVMDQQESYRPKLYISWGPNRGKEEASEIKASSIAKV
;
A
#
# COMPACT_ATOMS: atom_id res chain seq x y z
N MET A 1 9.56 13.61 16.52
CA MET A 1 9.97 12.56 15.55
C MET A 1 10.41 13.26 14.26
N SER A 2 11.70 13.34 13.94
CA SER A 2 12.18 14.04 12.74
C SER A 2 11.96 13.17 11.50
N TYR A 3 11.07 13.57 10.60
CA TYR A 3 10.77 12.85 9.37
C TYR A 3 11.89 13.06 8.34
N PHE A 4 13.00 12.33 8.48
CA PHE A 4 14.18 12.44 7.59
C PHE A 4 13.85 12.27 6.10
N TRP A 5 12.82 11.51 5.75
CA TRP A 5 12.35 11.36 4.38
C TRP A 5 11.76 12.65 3.79
N ILE A 6 11.20 13.57 4.60
CA ILE A 6 10.69 14.88 4.09
C ILE A 6 11.84 15.72 3.53
N THR A 7 13.05 15.55 4.04
CA THR A 7 14.24 16.28 3.58
C THR A 7 14.86 15.71 2.30
N GLY A 8 14.34 14.59 1.77
CA GLY A 8 14.88 13.92 0.58
C GLY A 8 16.24 13.26 0.75
N ARG A 9 16.78 13.21 1.98
CA ARG A 9 18.05 12.53 2.30
C ARG A 9 17.93 11.00 2.25
N ASP A 10 16.73 10.50 2.54
CA ASP A 10 16.42 9.08 2.50
C ASP A 10 15.61 8.75 1.24
N LYS A 11 16.09 7.76 0.48
CA LYS A 11 15.52 7.35 -0.82
C LYS A 11 14.67 6.09 -0.75
N ARG A 12 14.38 5.57 0.45
CA ARG A 12 13.46 4.45 0.64
C ARG A 12 12.07 4.80 0.11
N THR A 13 11.41 3.83 -0.49
CA THR A 13 10.16 4.02 -1.22
C THR A 13 8.98 3.26 -0.63
N THR A 14 9.22 2.32 0.30
CA THR A 14 8.15 1.50 0.87
C THR A 14 7.73 1.98 2.24
N PHE A 15 6.44 2.23 2.39
CA PHE A 15 5.88 2.77 3.62
C PHE A 15 4.65 1.98 4.07
N MET A 16 4.47 1.97 5.39
CA MET A 16 3.23 1.62 6.04
C MET A 16 2.38 2.89 6.19
N ILE A 17 1.23 2.91 5.55
CA ILE A 17 0.19 3.91 5.77
C ILE A 17 -0.60 3.47 6.99
N LYS A 18 -0.65 4.29 8.04
CA LYS A 18 -1.32 4.00 9.30
C LYS A 18 -2.55 4.87 9.51
N ASN A 19 -3.33 4.50 10.53
CA ASN A 19 -4.55 5.18 10.95
C ASN A 19 -5.61 5.25 9.86
N ILE A 20 -5.73 4.21 9.04
CA ILE A 20 -6.80 4.09 8.05
C ILE A 20 -8.12 3.80 8.80
N PRO A 21 -9.27 4.40 8.42
CA PRO A 21 -10.56 4.06 9.03
C PRO A 21 -10.95 2.64 8.65
N ASN A 22 -11.40 1.82 9.61
CA ASN A 22 -11.56 0.37 9.43
C ASN A 22 -12.59 -0.01 8.36
N LYS A 23 -13.51 0.91 8.03
CA LYS A 23 -14.52 0.74 6.97
C LYS A 23 -13.98 1.01 5.55
N TYR A 24 -12.75 1.51 5.41
CA TYR A 24 -12.13 1.65 4.09
C TYR A 24 -11.94 0.28 3.46
N THR A 25 -12.40 0.15 2.21
CA THR A 25 -12.05 -0.96 1.34
C THR A 25 -10.78 -0.64 0.56
N TYR A 26 -10.22 -1.66 -0.11
CA TYR A 26 -9.10 -1.47 -1.02
C TYR A 26 -9.37 -0.36 -2.04
N THR A 27 -10.54 -0.40 -2.70
CA THR A 27 -10.94 0.58 -3.71
C THR A 27 -11.01 1.99 -3.14
N MET A 28 -11.60 2.17 -1.96
CA MET A 28 -11.70 3.49 -1.32
C MET A 28 -10.34 4.07 -0.95
N LEU A 29 -9.42 3.22 -0.47
CA LEU A 29 -8.05 3.63 -0.20
C LEU A 29 -7.34 4.02 -1.50
N LYS A 30 -7.47 3.21 -2.55
CA LYS A 30 -6.86 3.47 -3.86
C LYS A 30 -7.35 4.78 -4.45
N GLU A 31 -8.65 5.02 -4.50
CA GLU A 31 -9.25 6.29 -4.95
C GLU A 31 -8.71 7.49 -4.14
N SER A 32 -8.55 7.31 -2.83
CA SER A 32 -7.99 8.36 -1.96
C SER A 32 -6.53 8.66 -2.31
N ILE A 33 -5.71 7.65 -2.57
CA ILE A 33 -4.32 7.84 -2.97
C ILE A 33 -4.27 8.47 -4.37
N ASP A 34 -5.02 7.93 -5.32
CA ASP A 34 -5.04 8.34 -6.73
C ASP A 34 -5.47 9.78 -6.93
N ALA A 35 -6.30 10.33 -6.04
CA ALA A 35 -6.69 11.75 -6.07
C ALA A 35 -5.49 12.73 -6.07
N THR A 36 -4.32 12.28 -5.60
CA THR A 36 -3.10 13.10 -5.55
C THR A 36 -1.86 12.40 -6.13
N HIS A 37 -1.84 11.06 -6.14
CA HIS A 37 -0.66 10.24 -6.40
C HIS A 37 -0.97 9.06 -7.32
N ALA A 38 -1.89 9.25 -8.27
CA ALA A 38 -2.18 8.23 -9.28
C ALA A 38 -0.92 7.85 -10.06
N LYS A 39 -0.73 6.54 -10.28
CA LYS A 39 0.39 5.98 -11.06
C LYS A 39 1.79 6.29 -10.49
N THR A 40 1.92 6.73 -9.23
CA THR A 40 3.23 6.98 -8.59
C THR A 40 3.72 5.85 -7.70
N TYR A 41 2.99 4.74 -7.66
CA TYR A 41 3.28 3.56 -6.85
C TYR A 41 3.12 2.30 -7.70
N ASP A 42 3.85 1.25 -7.32
CA ASP A 42 3.88 -0.04 -8.02
C ASP A 42 3.45 -1.23 -7.15
N PHE A 43 3.15 -0.98 -5.88
CA PHE A 43 2.61 -1.94 -4.93
C PHE A 43 1.62 -1.27 -3.98
N LEU A 44 0.46 -1.90 -3.75
CA LEU A 44 -0.48 -1.48 -2.71
C LEU A 44 -1.15 -2.70 -2.06
N TYR A 45 -1.19 -2.73 -0.73
CA TYR A 45 -1.83 -3.79 0.04
C TYR A 45 -2.51 -3.23 1.29
N LEU A 46 -3.84 -3.33 1.36
CA LEU A 46 -4.62 -3.03 2.56
C LEU A 46 -4.83 -4.30 3.37
N ARG A 47 -4.40 -4.32 4.64
CA ARG A 47 -4.55 -5.51 5.48
C ARG A 47 -5.98 -5.63 5.99
N MET A 48 -6.70 -6.64 5.50
CA MET A 48 -8.08 -6.93 5.90
C MET A 48 -8.14 -7.95 7.04
N ASP A 49 -9.12 -7.77 7.92
CA ASP A 49 -9.69 -8.79 8.80
C ASP A 49 -10.85 -9.45 8.04
N TYR A 50 -10.73 -10.76 7.81
CA TYR A 50 -11.64 -11.54 6.97
C TYR A 50 -12.96 -11.86 7.68
N GLU A 51 -12.92 -12.00 9.00
CA GLU A 51 -14.08 -12.36 9.81
C GLU A 51 -14.96 -11.12 10.00
N ASN A 52 -14.34 -10.01 10.39
CA ASN A 52 -15.05 -8.75 10.69
C ASN A 52 -15.28 -7.87 9.45
N LYS A 53 -14.78 -8.29 8.27
CA LYS A 53 -14.89 -7.56 6.99
C LYS A 53 -14.45 -6.10 7.07
N CYS A 54 -13.46 -5.80 7.90
CA CYS A 54 -12.90 -4.48 8.09
C CYS A 54 -11.38 -4.51 7.94
N ASN A 55 -10.72 -3.35 7.77
CA ASN A 55 -9.25 -3.32 7.73
C ASN A 55 -8.65 -3.13 9.13
N HIS A 56 -7.40 -3.58 9.29
CA HIS A 56 -6.64 -3.46 10.54
C HIS A 56 -6.09 -2.04 10.80
N GLY A 57 -6.52 -1.04 10.04
CA GLY A 57 -6.10 0.35 10.18
C GLY A 57 -4.78 0.70 9.50
N TYR A 58 -4.22 -0.21 8.69
CA TYR A 58 -2.98 0.06 7.96
C TYR A 58 -2.89 -0.63 6.60
N ALA A 59 -2.05 -0.07 5.74
CA ALA A 59 -1.72 -0.58 4.42
C ALA A 59 -0.21 -0.48 4.15
N PHE A 60 0.29 -1.24 3.19
CA PHE A 60 1.64 -1.11 2.65
C PHE A 60 1.58 -0.55 1.23
N ILE A 61 2.45 0.40 0.94
CA ILE A 61 2.62 1.01 -0.37
C ILE A 61 4.10 1.05 -0.75
N ASN A 62 4.43 0.76 -2.00
CA ASN A 62 5.74 1.07 -2.56
C ASN A 62 5.59 2.15 -3.64
N PHE A 63 6.21 3.31 -3.41
CA PHE A 63 6.31 4.35 -4.42
C PHE A 63 7.37 3.99 -5.45
N ILE A 64 7.20 4.46 -6.68
CA ILE A 64 8.19 4.26 -7.76
C ILE A 64 9.41 5.18 -7.53
N ASP A 65 9.17 6.38 -7.01
CA ASP A 65 10.20 7.39 -6.72
C ASP A 65 10.01 7.92 -5.29
N TYR A 66 11.09 8.09 -4.54
CA TYR A 66 11.10 8.67 -3.20
C TYR A 66 10.52 10.10 -3.17
N ARG A 67 10.61 10.85 -4.28
CA ARG A 67 9.99 12.18 -4.39
C ARG A 67 8.48 12.13 -4.22
N SER A 68 7.85 11.05 -4.68
CA SER A 68 6.41 10.84 -4.50
C SER A 68 6.03 10.56 -3.05
N VAL A 69 6.95 10.02 -2.23
CA VAL A 69 6.76 9.89 -0.77
C VAL A 69 6.65 11.27 -0.13
N ILE A 70 7.55 12.18 -0.51
CA ILE A 70 7.60 13.55 0.02
C ILE A 70 6.31 14.29 -0.32
N SER A 71 5.91 14.30 -1.60
CA SER A 71 4.66 14.94 -2.02
C SER A 71 3.43 14.28 -1.39
N PHE A 72 3.42 12.95 -1.23
CA PHE A 72 2.30 12.24 -0.60
C PHE A 72 2.16 12.62 0.86
N ALA A 73 3.27 12.72 1.57
CA ALA A 73 3.23 13.13 2.96
C ALA A 73 2.75 14.55 3.15
N HIS A 74 3.22 15.51 2.33
CA HIS A 74 2.69 16.88 2.39
C HIS A 74 1.19 16.94 2.10
N ALA A 75 0.68 16.09 1.21
CA ALA A 75 -0.75 16.07 0.86
C ALA A 75 -1.63 15.33 1.88
N ARG A 76 -1.09 14.33 2.59
CA ARG A 76 -1.90 13.37 3.37
C ARG A 76 -1.53 13.26 4.84
N VAL A 77 -0.25 13.30 5.20
CA VAL A 77 0.16 13.06 6.59
C VAL A 77 -0.38 14.17 7.49
N GLY A 78 -0.99 13.79 8.61
CA GLY A 78 -1.65 14.71 9.53
C GLY A 78 -3.04 15.18 9.10
N HIS A 79 -3.45 14.96 7.85
CA HIS A 79 -4.80 15.26 7.37
C HIS A 79 -5.80 14.14 7.68
N ARG A 80 -7.05 14.51 7.91
CA ARG A 80 -8.15 13.56 8.13
C ARG A 80 -8.47 12.80 6.84
N TRP A 81 -9.00 11.60 7.01
CA TRP A 81 -9.57 10.85 5.89
C TRP A 81 -10.91 11.45 5.46
N ASN A 82 -11.12 11.58 4.14
CA ASN A 82 -12.27 12.31 3.59
C ASN A 82 -13.60 11.53 3.66
N ARG A 83 -13.63 10.33 4.25
CA ARG A 83 -14.82 9.47 4.32
C ARG A 83 -15.13 9.04 5.75
N PHE A 84 -16.40 8.71 5.98
CA PHE A 84 -16.92 8.18 7.24
C PHE A 84 -16.78 9.11 8.46
N ASN A 85 -16.61 10.42 8.24
CA ASN A 85 -16.41 11.43 9.28
C ASN A 85 -15.36 11.03 10.34
N SER A 86 -14.31 10.31 9.92
CA SER A 86 -13.31 9.80 10.84
C SER A 86 -12.36 10.91 11.30
N ASP A 87 -12.07 10.94 12.61
CA ASP A 87 -11.04 11.81 13.17
C ASP A 87 -9.62 11.27 12.99
N LYS A 88 -9.49 10.05 12.46
CA LYS A 88 -8.19 9.45 12.17
C LYS A 88 -7.44 10.31 11.16
N ARG A 89 -6.15 10.53 11.44
CA ARG A 89 -5.23 11.29 10.59
C ARG A 89 -4.19 10.36 10.01
N CYS A 90 -3.96 10.47 8.71
CA CYS A 90 -3.00 9.62 8.01
C CYS A 90 -1.59 9.80 8.60
N GLU A 91 -0.90 8.69 8.79
CA GLU A 91 0.49 8.65 9.25
C GLU A 91 1.28 7.72 8.32
N LEU A 92 2.57 8.04 8.12
CA LEU A 92 3.51 7.19 7.40
C LEU A 92 4.63 6.73 8.33
N ALA A 93 4.96 5.45 8.23
CA ALA A 93 6.16 4.88 8.81
C ALA A 93 6.89 4.05 7.75
N TYR A 94 8.22 3.92 7.85
CA TYR A 94 8.94 2.99 6.98
C TYR A 94 8.42 1.57 7.17
N ALA A 95 8.20 0.87 6.06
CA ALA A 95 8.00 -0.56 6.13
C ALA A 95 9.32 -1.25 6.48
N THR A 96 9.27 -2.31 7.30
CA THR A 96 10.45 -3.14 7.59
C THR A 96 11.01 -3.79 6.33
N CYS A 97 10.15 -4.15 5.40
CA CYS A 97 10.50 -4.69 4.09
C CYS A 97 10.47 -3.55 3.06
N GLN A 98 11.59 -3.29 2.40
CA GLN A 98 11.75 -2.21 1.42
C GLN A 98 11.89 -2.76 0.00
N GLY A 99 11.27 -2.09 -0.97
CA GLY A 99 11.31 -2.41 -2.38
C GLY A 99 10.21 -3.39 -2.83
N ARG A 100 9.72 -3.19 -4.05
CA ARG A 100 8.69 -4.02 -4.70
C ARG A 100 9.05 -5.52 -4.69
N GLU A 101 10.26 -5.88 -5.07
CA GLU A 101 10.70 -7.28 -5.18
C GLU A 101 10.69 -7.99 -3.82
N ASN A 102 11.16 -7.33 -2.77
CA ASN A 102 11.15 -7.88 -1.43
C ASN A 102 9.72 -8.03 -0.89
N LEU A 103 8.81 -7.11 -1.22
CA LEU A 103 7.40 -7.23 -0.88
C LEU A 103 6.76 -8.43 -1.61
N ILE A 104 7.04 -8.60 -2.91
CA ILE A 104 6.57 -9.75 -3.69
C ILE A 104 7.06 -11.05 -3.04
N ALA A 105 8.36 -11.17 -2.75
CA ALA A 105 8.92 -12.34 -2.11
C ALA A 105 8.28 -12.62 -0.74
N LYS A 106 8.05 -11.56 0.06
CA LYS A 106 7.41 -11.66 1.38
C LYS A 106 5.96 -12.17 1.29
N PHE A 107 5.18 -11.69 0.33
CA PHE A 107 3.77 -12.06 0.21
C PHE A 107 3.54 -13.35 -0.59
N ARG A 108 4.48 -13.78 -1.43
CA ARG A 108 4.38 -15.01 -2.23
C ARG A 108 4.08 -16.25 -1.40
N ASN A 109 4.67 -16.37 -0.22
CA ASN A 109 4.52 -17.52 0.68
C ASN A 109 3.55 -17.23 1.84
N SER A 110 2.79 -16.14 1.78
CA SER A 110 1.87 -15.75 2.84
C SER A 110 0.46 -16.29 2.57
N THR A 111 -0.23 -16.72 3.63
CA THR A 111 -1.63 -17.19 3.61
C THR A 111 -2.63 -16.14 3.08
N VAL A 112 -2.23 -14.87 2.97
CA VAL A 112 -3.04 -13.84 2.30
C VAL A 112 -3.33 -14.19 0.85
N MET A 113 -2.45 -14.95 0.19
CA MET A 113 -2.60 -15.30 -1.21
C MET A 113 -3.69 -16.34 -1.46
N ASP A 114 -4.10 -17.07 -0.42
CA ASP A 114 -5.20 -18.03 -0.47
C ASP A 114 -6.57 -17.35 -0.28
N GLN A 115 -6.59 -16.06 0.07
CA GLN A 115 -7.82 -15.30 0.34
C GLN A 115 -8.45 -14.81 -0.97
N GLN A 116 -9.65 -14.21 -0.90
CA GLN A 116 -10.28 -13.62 -2.08
C GLN A 116 -9.39 -12.52 -2.71
N GLU A 117 -9.46 -12.39 -4.04
CA GLU A 117 -8.58 -11.51 -4.82
C GLU A 117 -8.61 -10.05 -4.36
N SER A 118 -9.78 -9.55 -3.95
CA SER A 118 -9.96 -8.18 -3.45
C SER A 118 -9.18 -7.87 -2.16
N TYR A 119 -8.70 -8.89 -1.46
CA TYR A 119 -7.94 -8.78 -0.20
C TYR A 119 -6.45 -9.09 -0.37
N ARG A 120 -6.01 -9.41 -1.59
CA ARG A 120 -4.60 -9.70 -1.89
C ARG A 120 -3.82 -8.41 -2.16
N PRO A 121 -2.49 -8.42 -1.97
CA PRO A 121 -1.63 -7.36 -2.48
C PRO A 121 -1.78 -7.17 -3.98
N LYS A 122 -1.70 -5.92 -4.43
CA LYS A 122 -1.81 -5.57 -5.84
C LYS A 122 -0.52 -4.96 -6.36
N LEU A 123 -0.14 -5.38 -7.56
CA LEU A 123 1.03 -4.89 -8.28
C LEU A 123 0.58 -3.99 -9.43
N TYR A 124 1.39 -2.98 -9.73
CA TYR A 124 1.15 -2.04 -10.81
C TYR A 124 2.43 -1.86 -11.62
N ILE A 125 2.26 -1.71 -12.94
CA ILE A 125 3.39 -1.50 -13.86
C ILE A 125 4.12 -0.21 -13.48
N SER A 126 5.41 -0.30 -13.15
CA SER A 126 6.19 0.86 -12.68
C SER A 126 6.58 1.84 -13.81
N TRP A 127 6.76 1.37 -15.05
CA TRP A 127 7.34 2.17 -16.15
C TRP A 127 6.70 1.90 -17.52
N GLY A 128 6.92 2.81 -18.47
CA GLY A 128 6.44 2.68 -19.85
C GLY A 128 4.99 3.15 -20.07
N PRO A 129 4.42 2.90 -21.26
CA PRO A 129 3.10 3.42 -21.66
C PRO A 129 1.96 2.87 -20.80
N ASN A 130 2.16 1.71 -20.18
CA ASN A 130 1.18 1.05 -19.31
C ASN A 130 1.35 1.39 -17.82
N ARG A 131 2.19 2.37 -17.46
CA ARG A 131 2.46 2.73 -16.08
C ARG A 131 1.17 2.95 -15.27
N GLY A 132 1.10 2.31 -14.11
CA GLY A 132 -0.04 2.35 -13.19
C GLY A 132 -1.22 1.45 -13.56
N LYS A 133 -1.12 0.67 -14.66
CA LYS A 133 -2.05 -0.43 -14.92
C LYS A 133 -1.76 -1.57 -13.95
N GLU A 134 -2.81 -2.18 -13.41
CA GLU A 134 -2.70 -3.34 -12.53
C GLU A 134 -2.09 -4.52 -13.30
N GLU A 135 -1.10 -5.15 -12.71
CA GLU A 135 -0.51 -6.39 -13.23
C GLU A 135 -1.40 -7.57 -12.84
N ALA A 136 -1.48 -8.58 -13.70
CA ALA A 136 -2.08 -9.85 -13.30
C ALA A 136 -1.31 -10.40 -12.08
N SER A 137 -2.00 -11.05 -11.15
CA SER A 137 -1.41 -11.51 -9.89
C SER A 137 -0.29 -12.55 -10.11
N GLU A 138 0.93 -12.08 -10.39
CA GLU A 138 2.13 -12.92 -10.48
C GLU A 138 2.58 -13.43 -9.11
N ILE A 139 2.04 -12.87 -8.03
CA ILE A 139 2.12 -13.46 -6.70
C ILE A 139 1.21 -14.69 -6.72
N LYS A 140 1.72 -15.81 -7.23
CA LYS A 140 1.05 -17.10 -7.10
C LYS A 140 1.46 -17.70 -5.76
N ALA A 141 0.48 -18.12 -4.97
CA ALA A 141 0.74 -18.97 -3.81
C ALA A 141 1.59 -20.17 -4.26
N SER A 142 2.59 -20.55 -3.48
CA SER A 142 3.28 -21.82 -3.74
C SER A 142 2.23 -22.92 -3.64
N SER A 143 1.94 -23.60 -4.75
CA SER A 143 1.25 -24.88 -4.74
C SER A 143 2.14 -25.90 -4.03
N ILE A 144 2.20 -25.87 -2.70
CA ILE A 144 2.64 -27.02 -1.94
C ILE A 144 1.48 -27.98 -2.02
N ALA A 145 1.64 -29.01 -2.86
CA ALA A 145 0.79 -30.17 -2.86
C ALA A 145 0.65 -30.63 -1.40
N LYS A 146 -0.57 -30.59 -0.87
CA LYS A 146 -0.90 -31.37 0.31
C LYS A 146 -0.72 -32.82 -0.10
N VAL A 147 0.41 -33.41 0.31
CA VAL A 147 0.55 -34.86 0.44
C VAL A 147 -0.27 -35.28 1.66
#